data_AF-A0A5D8YRW0-F1
#
_entry.id   AF-A0A5D8YRW0-F1
#
_cell.length_a   1.000
_cell.length_b   1.000
_cell.length_c   1.000
_cell.angle_alpha   90.00
_cell.angle_beta   90.00
_cell.angle_gamma   90.00
#
_symmetry.space_group_name_H-M   'P 1'
#
loop_
_entity.id
_entity.type
_entity.pdbx_description
1 polymer ?
#
loop_
_entity_poly.entity_id
_entity_poly.type
_entity_poly.pdbx_seq_one_letter_code
_entity_poly.pdbx_strand_id
1 'polypeptide(L)'
;MDRKIKSGDLVIVNGNFAGCDYGLTGYVYEEYNRDQEDWGVSVLLENGRDLGGFSSAEATGFLEKLCDSNLDYTFHSVIRLAEDYRNGVFTEAFRTGAQMRMINGKMDYLRQNISSDDYNKARTDVD
;
A
#
# COMPACT_ATOMS: atom_id res chain seq x y z
N MET A 1 16.18 -12.21 -5.67
CA MET A 1 15.92 -10.81 -5.31
C MET A 1 14.68 -10.79 -4.44
N ASP A 2 14.74 -10.25 -3.23
CA ASP A 2 13.55 -10.05 -2.41
C ASP A 2 12.67 -8.98 -3.07
N ARG A 3 11.44 -9.35 -3.43
CA ARG A 3 10.45 -8.41 -3.97
C ARG A 3 9.92 -7.54 -2.84
N LYS A 4 10.01 -6.21 -3.00
CA LYS A 4 9.55 -5.24 -1.99
C LYS A 4 8.02 -5.21 -1.87
N ILE A 5 7.32 -5.54 -2.97
CA ILE A 5 5.86 -5.55 -3.09
C ILE A 5 5.47 -6.81 -3.85
N LYS A 6 4.45 -7.52 -3.38
CA LYS A 6 3.96 -8.78 -3.94
C LYS A 6 2.44 -8.91 -3.80
N SER A 7 1.86 -9.95 -4.41
CA SER A 7 0.44 -10.28 -4.29
C SER A 7 0.02 -10.46 -2.82
N GLY A 8 -1.16 -9.95 -2.48
CA GLY A 8 -1.66 -9.92 -1.11
C GLY A 8 -1.17 -8.74 -0.27
N ASP A 9 -0.25 -7.91 -0.77
CA ASP A 9 0.15 -6.68 -0.08
C ASP A 9 -0.90 -5.59 -0.17
N LEU A 10 -1.03 -4.82 0.91
CA LEU A 10 -1.69 -3.52 0.91
C LEU A 10 -0.65 -2.43 0.71
N VAL A 11 -0.92 -1.53 -0.22
CA VAL A 11 -0.04 -0.44 -0.61
C VAL A 11 -0.75 0.90 -0.54
N ILE A 12 0.02 1.99 -0.51
CA ILE A 12 -0.45 3.34 -0.75
C ILE A 12 0.17 3.87 -2.05
N VAL A 13 -0.63 4.60 -2.83
CA VAL A 13 -0.15 5.25 -4.06
C VAL A 13 0.42 6.63 -3.71
N ASN A 14 1.74 6.77 -3.83
CA ASN A 14 2.50 7.94 -3.38
C ASN A 14 2.75 9.00 -4.47
N GLY A 15 2.12 8.86 -5.63
CA GLY A 15 2.22 9.82 -6.73
C GLY A 15 1.03 9.77 -7.66
N ASN A 16 0.96 10.72 -8.59
CA ASN A 16 -0.08 10.70 -9.62
C ASN A 16 0.29 9.64 -10.68
N PHE A 17 -0.25 8.44 -10.55
CA PHE A 17 -0.16 7.38 -11.55
C PHE A 17 -1.50 7.21 -12.25
N ALA A 18 -1.50 7.19 -13.58
CA ALA A 18 -2.70 7.01 -14.41
C ALA A 18 -3.87 7.98 -14.07
N GLY A 19 -3.58 9.20 -13.59
CA GLY A 19 -4.62 10.16 -13.21
C GLY A 19 -5.43 9.72 -12.00
N CYS A 20 -4.80 9.04 -11.05
CA CYS A 20 -5.42 8.66 -9.79
C CYS A 20 -4.98 9.59 -8.65
N ASP A 21 -5.91 9.86 -7.73
CA ASP A 21 -5.63 10.66 -6.54
C ASP A 21 -4.60 9.93 -5.67
N TYR A 22 -3.60 10.69 -5.20
CA TYR A 22 -2.59 10.18 -4.29
C TYR A 22 -3.21 9.87 -2.91
N GLY A 23 -2.64 8.89 -2.23
CA GLY A 23 -3.04 8.54 -0.85
C GLY A 23 -4.12 7.46 -0.73
N LEU A 24 -4.67 6.96 -1.84
CA LEU A 24 -5.59 5.82 -1.82
C LEU A 24 -4.86 4.51 -1.50
N THR A 25 -5.54 3.62 -0.77
CA THR A 25 -5.04 2.27 -0.50
C THR A 25 -5.30 1.39 -1.71
N GLY A 26 -4.26 0.67 -2.13
CA GLY A 26 -4.33 -0.38 -3.13
C GLY A 26 -4.14 -1.76 -2.53
N TYR A 27 -4.76 -2.76 -3.15
CA TYR A 27 -4.52 -4.18 -2.93
C TYR A 27 -3.80 -4.74 -4.16
N VAL A 28 -2.67 -5.41 -3.94
CA VAL A 28 -1.94 -6.08 -5.03
C VAL A 28 -2.59 -7.44 -5.31
N TYR A 29 -3.35 -7.55 -6.40
CA TYR A 29 -4.13 -8.74 -6.69
C TYR A 29 -3.42 -9.79 -7.53
N GLU A 30 -2.34 -9.43 -8.23
CA GLU A 30 -1.52 -10.37 -8.98
C GLU A 30 -0.07 -9.90 -9.08
N GLU A 31 0.81 -10.87 -9.28
CA GLU A 31 2.18 -10.70 -9.75
C GLU A 31 2.29 -11.34 -11.12
N TYR A 32 2.95 -10.67 -12.06
CA TYR A 32 3.18 -11.19 -13.39
C TYR A 32 4.63 -10.96 -13.81
N ASN A 33 5.12 -11.78 -14.73
CA ASN A 33 6.42 -11.56 -15.36
C ASN A 33 6.20 -10.75 -16.64
N ARG A 34 7.00 -9.73 -16.87
CA ARG A 34 7.16 -9.09 -18.18
C ARG A 34 8.35 -9.70 -18.91
N ASP A 35 8.36 -9.53 -20.23
CA ASP A 35 9.47 -9.96 -21.08
C ASP A 35 10.81 -9.41 -20.55
N GLN A 36 11.88 -10.22 -20.65
CA GLN A 36 13.24 -9.92 -20.17
C GLN A 36 13.44 -9.90 -18.64
N GLU A 37 12.83 -10.84 -17.93
CA GLU A 37 13.06 -11.10 -16.48
C GLU A 37 12.64 -9.98 -15.52
N ASP A 38 11.83 -9.02 -15.99
CA ASP A 38 11.25 -8.02 -15.10
C ASP A 38 9.93 -8.53 -14.51
N TRP A 39 9.68 -8.21 -13.25
CA TRP A 39 8.42 -8.53 -12.59
C TRP A 39 7.49 -7.32 -12.59
N GLY A 40 6.21 -7.55 -12.46
CA GLY A 40 5.21 -6.51 -12.29
C GLY A 40 4.10 -6.95 -11.36
N VAL A 41 3.32 -5.97 -10.91
CA VAL A 41 2.19 -6.16 -10.02
C VAL A 41 0.99 -5.39 -10.54
N SER A 42 -0.22 -5.91 -10.33
CA SER A 42 -1.44 -5.16 -10.63
C SER A 42 -2.19 -4.78 -9.35
N VAL A 43 -2.80 -3.60 -9.35
CA VAL A 43 -3.34 -2.97 -8.13
C VAL A 43 -4.81 -2.59 -8.29
N LEU A 44 -5.63 -3.04 -7.35
CA LEU A 44 -7.03 -2.62 -7.18
C LEU A 44 -7.12 -1.60 -6.05
N LEU A 45 -7.73 -0.44 -6.30
CA LEU A 45 -7.92 0.59 -5.28
C LEU A 45 -9.14 0.34 -4.40
N GLU A 46 -9.11 0.92 -3.20
CA GLU A 46 -10.20 0.84 -2.23
C GLU A 46 -11.55 1.37 -2.74
N ASN A 47 -11.53 2.24 -3.75
CA ASN A 47 -12.73 2.76 -4.45
C ASN A 47 -13.19 1.87 -5.62
N GLY A 48 -12.56 0.71 -5.83
CA GLY A 48 -12.91 -0.26 -6.87
C GLY A 48 -12.29 0.02 -8.23
N ARG A 49 -11.48 1.08 -8.36
CA ARG A 49 -10.74 1.36 -9.59
C ARG A 49 -9.56 0.39 -9.72
N ASP A 50 -9.54 -0.36 -10.81
CA ASP A 50 -8.37 -1.14 -11.24
C ASP A 50 -7.35 -0.21 -11.90
N LEU A 51 -6.14 -0.14 -11.35
CA LEU A 51 -5.03 0.61 -11.93
C LEU A 51 -4.25 -0.20 -12.96
N GLY A 52 -4.51 -1.50 -13.05
CA GLY A 52 -3.75 -2.41 -13.90
C GLY A 52 -2.31 -2.54 -13.43
N GLY A 53 -1.45 -2.91 -14.38
CA GLY A 53 -0.09 -3.37 -14.12
C GLY A 53 0.96 -2.27 -14.00
N PHE A 54 1.77 -2.37 -12.94
CA PHE A 54 3.02 -1.64 -12.70
C PHE A 54 4.21 -2.56 -13.00
N SER A 55 5.21 -2.05 -13.73
CA SER A 55 6.56 -2.66 -13.76
C SER A 55 7.24 -2.61 -12.39
N SER A 56 8.33 -3.34 -12.19
CA SER A 56 9.09 -3.32 -10.94
C SER A 56 9.58 -1.92 -10.57
N ALA A 57 10.03 -1.15 -11.57
CA ALA A 57 10.50 0.22 -11.41
C ALA A 57 9.35 1.16 -11.00
N GLU A 58 8.18 1.05 -11.66
CA GLU A 58 6.99 1.83 -11.31
C GLU A 58 6.46 1.45 -9.92
N ALA A 59 6.40 0.17 -9.59
CA ALA A 59 5.98 -0.29 -8.27
C ALA A 59 6.91 0.26 -7.19
N THR A 60 8.23 0.28 -7.42
CA THR A 60 9.20 0.84 -6.47
C THR A 60 9.09 2.36 -6.34
N GLY A 61 8.75 3.06 -7.43
CA GLY A 61 8.66 4.53 -7.45
C GLY A 61 7.33 5.11 -6.97
N PHE A 62 6.22 4.41 -7.21
CA PHE A 62 4.87 4.93 -6.97
C PHE A 62 4.12 4.23 -5.83
N LEU A 63 4.54 3.02 -5.43
CA LEU A 63 3.85 2.26 -4.40
C LEU A 63 4.72 2.14 -3.14
N GLU A 64 4.08 2.30 -2.00
CA GLU A 64 4.68 2.02 -0.70
C GLU A 64 3.86 0.94 0.00
N LYS A 65 4.53 -0.12 0.49
CA LYS A 65 3.90 -1.20 1.23
C LYS A 65 3.45 -0.70 2.61
N LEU A 66 2.17 -0.92 2.92
CA LEU A 66 1.59 -0.69 4.25
C LEU A 66 1.75 -1.93 5.13
N CYS A 67 1.27 -3.08 4.66
CA CYS A 67 1.30 -4.36 5.38
C CYS A 67 0.87 -5.51 4.44
N ASP A 68 0.99 -6.75 4.91
CA ASP A 68 0.31 -7.89 4.28
C ASP A 68 -1.19 -7.86 4.64
N SER A 69 -2.08 -8.11 3.67
CA SER A 69 -3.54 -8.09 3.89
C SER A 69 -4.07 -9.29 4.68
N ASN A 70 -3.34 -10.41 4.70
CA ASN A 70 -3.81 -11.74 5.11
C ASN A 70 -5.04 -12.27 4.34
N LEU A 71 -5.42 -11.62 3.24
CA LEU A 71 -6.47 -12.10 2.35
C LEU A 71 -5.87 -13.11 1.36
N ASP A 72 -6.32 -14.35 1.44
CA ASP A 72 -6.01 -15.39 0.45
C ASP A 72 -6.89 -15.21 -0.80
N TYR A 73 -6.45 -14.30 -1.68
CA TYR A 73 -7.12 -14.02 -2.95
C TYR A 73 -6.30 -14.56 -4.11
N THR A 74 -6.97 -15.25 -5.04
CA THR A 74 -6.38 -15.66 -6.32
C THR A 74 -7.07 -14.92 -7.46
N PHE A 75 -6.32 -14.11 -8.19
CA PHE A 75 -6.84 -13.44 -9.37
C PHE A 75 -7.19 -14.43 -10.49
N HIS A 76 -8.28 -14.16 -11.20
CA HIS A 76 -8.77 -14.99 -12.30
C HIS A 76 -8.98 -14.18 -13.59
N SER A 77 -9.72 -13.08 -13.48
CA SER A 77 -9.97 -12.15 -14.59
C SER A 77 -10.46 -10.81 -14.04
N VAL A 78 -10.34 -9.75 -14.84
CA VAL A 78 -10.82 -8.41 -14.48
C VAL A 78 -12.33 -8.35 -14.23
N ILE A 79 -13.12 -9.18 -14.93
CA ILE A 79 -14.58 -9.26 -14.73
C ILE A 79 -14.87 -9.81 -13.33
N ARG A 80 -14.21 -10.91 -12.96
CA ARG A 80 -14.38 -11.53 -11.65
C ARG A 80 -13.83 -10.64 -10.54
N LEU A 81 -12.71 -9.96 -10.75
CA LEU A 81 -12.16 -8.97 -9.81
C LEU A 81 -13.19 -7.88 -9.48
N ALA A 82 -13.87 -7.34 -10.50
CA ALA A 82 -14.89 -6.32 -10.30
C ALA A 82 -16.13 -6.86 -9.58
N GLU A 83 -16.53 -8.12 -9.84
CA GLU A 83 -17.59 -8.81 -9.10
C GLU A 83 -17.22 -9.05 -7.64
N ASP A 84 -16.03 -9.57 -7.38
CA ASP A 84 -15.50 -9.84 -6.04
C ASP A 84 -15.40 -8.54 -5.22
N TYR A 85 -14.98 -7.44 -5.84
CA TYR A 85 -15.01 -6.12 -5.20
C TYR A 85 -16.42 -5.69 -4.81
N ARG A 86 -17.38 -5.76 -5.74
CA ARG A 86 -18.79 -5.41 -5.46
C ARG A 86 -19.40 -6.29 -4.37
N ASN A 87 -18.96 -7.54 -4.27
CA ASN A 87 -19.40 -8.49 -3.25
C ASN A 87 -18.69 -8.31 -1.90
N GLY A 88 -17.75 -7.36 -1.77
CA GLY A 88 -17.09 -7.02 -0.51
C GLY A 88 -15.94 -7.96 -0.12
N VAL A 89 -15.39 -8.74 -1.05
CA VAL A 89 -14.27 -9.67 -0.79
C VAL A 89 -13.06 -8.94 -0.17
N PHE A 90 -12.81 -7.70 -0.59
CA PHE A 90 -11.67 -6.90 -0.16
C PHE A 90 -11.96 -5.98 1.03
N THR A 91 -13.19 -5.99 1.60
CA THR A 91 -13.61 -5.01 2.61
C THR A 91 -12.72 -5.02 3.85
N GLU A 92 -12.37 -6.19 4.38
CA GLU A 92 -11.49 -6.29 5.56
C GLU A 92 -10.04 -5.89 5.25
N ALA A 93 -9.56 -6.22 4.04
CA ALA A 93 -8.23 -5.82 3.59
C ALA A 93 -8.13 -4.29 3.53
N PHE A 94 -9.09 -3.61 2.90
CA PHE A 94 -9.07 -2.14 2.83
C PHE A 94 -9.29 -1.47 4.19
N ARG A 95 -10.07 -2.09 5.09
CA ARG A 95 -10.18 -1.60 6.48
C ARG A 95 -8.85 -1.65 7.20
N THR A 96 -8.11 -2.75 7.07
CA THR A 96 -6.75 -2.90 7.62
C THR A 96 -5.81 -1.84 7.05
N GLY A 97 -5.83 -1.64 5.73
CA GLY A 97 -5.01 -0.63 5.06
C GLY A 97 -5.30 0.78 5.55
N ALA A 98 -6.58 1.14 5.73
CA ALA A 98 -6.99 2.42 6.29
C ALA A 98 -6.47 2.63 7.73
N GLN A 99 -6.54 1.60 8.58
CA GLN A 99 -5.98 1.66 9.94
C GLN A 99 -4.47 1.87 9.93
N MET A 100 -3.74 1.15 9.08
CA MET A 100 -2.29 1.29 8.98
C MET A 100 -1.86 2.68 8.49
N ARG A 101 -2.58 3.26 7.52
CA ARG A 101 -2.34 4.67 7.10
C ARG A 101 -2.50 5.64 8.26
N MET A 102 -3.54 5.50 9.07
CA MET A 102 -3.76 6.36 10.24
C MET A 102 -2.63 6.21 11.27
N ILE A 103 -2.18 4.98 11.53
CA ILE A 103 -1.06 4.69 12.44
C ILE A 103 0.22 5.34 11.92
N ASN A 104 0.57 5.13 10.65
CA ASN A 104 1.76 5.69 10.05
C ASN A 104 1.74 7.23 10.06
N GLY A 105 0.62 7.84 9.68
CA GLY A 105 0.45 9.30 9.73
C GLY A 105 0.57 9.87 11.14
N LYS A 106 0.03 9.18 12.17
CA LYS A 106 0.21 9.56 13.58
C LYS A 106 1.67 9.46 14.01
N MET A 107 2.37 8.41 13.61
CA MET A 107 3.80 8.23 13.94
C MET A 107 4.67 9.29 13.27
N ASP A 108 4.39 9.66 12.03
CA ASP A 108 5.12 10.71 11.33
C ASP A 108 4.86 12.09 11.96
N TYR A 109 3.62 12.37 12.37
CA TYR A 109 3.31 13.57 13.15
C TYR A 109 4.11 13.60 14.46
N LEU A 110 4.16 12.50 15.21
CA LEU A 110 4.95 12.41 16.45
C LEU A 110 6.44 12.60 16.19
N ARG A 111 7.00 12.01 15.13
CA ARG A 111 8.42 12.18 14.76
C ARG A 111 8.76 13.63 14.41
N GLN A 112 7.86 14.35 13.77
CA GLN A 112 8.08 15.74 13.37
C GLN A 112 7.89 16.73 14.52
N ASN A 113 7.01 16.43 15.47
CA ASN A 113 6.64 17.36 16.55
C ASN A 113 7.29 17.03 17.89
N ILE A 114 7.85 15.83 18.06
CA ILE A 114 8.86 15.59 19.10
C ILE A 114 10.20 16.10 18.53
N SER A 115 10.31 17.42 18.44
CA SER A 115 11.61 18.11 18.33
C SER A 115 12.45 17.68 19.53
N SER A 116 13.76 17.58 19.33
CA SER A 116 14.82 17.22 20.28
C SER A 116 14.77 17.91 21.67
N ASP A 117 13.89 18.90 21.84
CA ASP A 117 13.68 19.67 23.05
C ASP A 117 13.07 18.85 24.20
N ASP A 118 12.16 17.92 23.92
CA ASP A 118 11.58 17.04 24.97
C ASP A 118 12.59 15.97 25.44
N TYR A 119 13.50 15.54 24.56
CA TYR A 119 14.56 14.58 24.89
C TYR A 119 15.62 15.20 25.82
N ASN A 120 15.89 16.51 25.68
CA ASN A 120 16.83 17.24 26.53
C ASN A 120 16.21 17.71 27.86
N LYS A 121 14.91 18.01 27.88
CA LYS A 121 14.21 18.42 29.11
C LYS A 121 14.08 17.28 30.13
N ALA A 122 13.99 16.04 29.68
CA ALA A 122 14.02 14.85 30.55
C ALA A 122 15.42 14.53 31.13
N ARG A 123 16.49 15.19 30.66
CA ARG A 123 17.87 14.96 31.10
C ARG A 123 18.38 16.03 32.07
N THR A 124 17.70 17.17 32.18
CA THR A 124 18.09 18.28 33.08
C THR A 124 17.39 18.28 34.44
N ASP A 125 16.45 17.36 34.68
CA ASP A 125 15.74 17.23 35.96
C ASP A 125 16.31 16.10 36.86
N VAL A 126 17.52 15.59 36.53
CA VAL A 126 18.21 14.51 37.28
C VAL A 126 19.55 14.97 37.88
N ASP A 127 19.85 16.27 37.91
CA ASP A 127 20.98 16.83 38.67
C ASP A 127 20.50 17.79 39.78
#